data_AF-A0A349DYC5-F1
#
_entry.id   AF-A0A349DYC5-F1
#
_cell.length_a   1.000
_cell.length_b   1.000
_cell.length_c   1.000
_cell.angle_alpha   90.00
_cell.angle_beta   90.00
_cell.angle_gamma   90.00
#
_symmetry.space_group_name_H-M   'P 1'
#
loop_
_entity.id
_entity.type
_entity.pdbx_description
1 polymer ?
#
loop_
_entity_poly.entity_id
_entity_poly.type
_entity_poly.pdbx_seq_one_letter_code
_entity_poly.pdbx_strand_id
1 'polypeptide(L)' 'MDQQVTHVATAEANTPLSDETLQPIDTTGKINVVWFKRDLRLQDHAPLKAAIESGLPTLLIYIFEPIVQESADWNIR' A
#
# COMPACT_ATOMS: atom_id res chain seq x y z
N MET A 1 60.77 -3.43 34.73
CA MET A 1 60.45 -4.44 33.71
C MET A 1 59.03 -4.88 34.01
N ASP A 2 58.05 -4.20 33.41
CA ASP A 2 56.72 -4.75 33.16
C ASP A 2 56.00 -3.74 32.27
N GLN A 3 55.73 -4.20 31.06
CA GLN A 3 54.99 -3.50 30.03
C GLN A 3 53.50 -3.72 30.31
N GLN A 4 52.69 -2.68 30.14
CA GLN A 4 51.64 -2.60 29.12
C GLN A 4 50.62 -1.53 29.54
N VAL A 5 50.62 -0.43 28.78
CA VAL A 5 49.65 0.66 28.85
C VAL A 5 48.51 0.30 27.91
N THR A 6 47.30 0.08 28.44
CA THR A 6 46.11 -0.19 27.64
C THR A 6 45.55 1.14 27.10
N HIS A 7 45.63 1.34 25.78
CA HIS A 7 45.04 2.51 25.13
C HIS A 7 43.51 2.43 25.10
N VAL A 8 42.88 3.46 25.65
CA VAL A 8 41.44 3.71 25.63
C VAL A 8 41.08 4.58 24.42
N ALA A 9 40.07 4.12 23.67
CA ALA A 9 39.12 4.81 22.77
C ALA A 9 39.65 5.77 21.68
N THR A 10 39.39 5.43 20.42
CA THR A 10 38.49 6.18 19.51
C THR A 10 38.26 5.28 18.28
N ALA A 11 37.17 4.50 18.30
CA ALA A 11 36.67 3.88 17.07
C ALA A 11 35.92 4.98 16.31
N GLU A 12 36.40 5.27 15.10
CA GLU A 12 35.92 6.32 14.24
C GLU A 12 34.43 6.14 13.93
N ALA A 13 33.64 7.18 14.21
CA ALA A 13 32.24 7.27 13.86
C ALA A 13 32.09 7.38 12.34
N ASN A 14 32.12 6.24 11.65
CA ASN A 14 31.65 6.08 10.27
C ASN A 14 30.67 4.92 10.22
N THR A 15 29.50 5.12 10.84
CA THR A 15 28.32 4.33 10.49
C THR A 15 27.56 5.16 9.46
N PRO A 16 27.51 4.75 8.18
CA PRO A 16 26.61 5.39 7.24
C PRO A 16 25.20 5.28 7.82
N LEU A 17 24.41 6.36 7.71
CA LEU A 17 22.97 6.35 7.97
C LEU A 17 22.35 5.17 7.22
N SER A 18 22.26 4.02 7.89
CA SER A 18 21.58 2.84 7.39
C SER A 18 20.11 3.14 7.57
N ASP A 19 19.57 3.79 6.54
CA ASP A 19 18.19 3.68 6.05
C ASP A 19 17.35 2.82 6.99
N GLU A 20 16.64 3.48 7.91
CA GLU A 20 15.86 2.84 8.95
C GLU A 20 14.78 1.97 8.31
N THR A 21 15.14 0.70 8.12
CA THR A 21 14.25 -0.46 8.05
C THR A 21 12.94 -0.20 7.32
N LEU A 22 12.99 -0.23 5.98
CA LEU A 22 11.80 -0.63 5.23
C LEU A 22 11.40 -2.01 5.74
N GLN A 23 10.43 -2.06 6.65
CA GLN A 23 9.77 -3.30 7.02
C GLN A 23 9.22 -3.89 5.71
N PRO A 24 9.35 -5.21 5.49
CA PRO A 24 8.78 -5.84 4.30
C PRO A 24 7.31 -5.42 4.22
N ILE A 25 6.92 -4.74 3.13
CA ILE A 25 5.50 -4.54 2.89
C ILE A 25 4.91 -5.95 2.84
N ASP A 26 3.87 -6.21 3.63
CA ASP A 26 3.21 -7.51 3.57
C ASP A 26 2.44 -7.58 2.26
N THR A 27 3.11 -8.04 1.21
CA THR A 27 2.52 -8.23 -0.13
C THR A 27 1.67 -9.50 -0.21
N THR A 28 1.61 -10.30 0.86
CA THR A 28 0.92 -11.61 0.90
C THR A 28 -0.42 -11.53 1.63
N GLY A 29 -0.72 -10.41 2.28
CA GLY A 29 -2.02 -10.15 2.91
C GLY A 29 -3.20 -10.23 1.94
N LYS A 30 -4.32 -10.80 2.40
CA LYS A 30 -5.58 -10.83 1.63
C LYS A 30 -6.17 -9.43 1.57
N ILE A 31 -6.68 -9.06 0.39
CA ILE A 31 -7.39 -7.79 0.17
C ILE A 31 -8.73 -8.04 -0.52
N ASN A 32 -9.67 -7.11 -0.34
CA ASN A 32 -10.86 -7.03 -1.19
C ASN A 32 -10.57 -6.15 -2.41
N VAL A 33 -11.16 -6.51 -3.54
CA VAL A 33 -11.19 -5.65 -4.72
C VAL A 33 -12.64 -5.37 -5.06
N VAL A 34 -13.04 -4.10 -4.96
CA VAL A 34 -14.39 -3.64 -5.33
C VAL A 34 -14.30 -2.94 -6.67
N TRP A 35 -14.90 -3.54 -7.69
CA TRP A 35 -14.97 -2.97 -9.03
C TRP A 35 -16.26 -2.18 -9.22
N PHE A 36 -16.11 -0.85 -9.15
CA PHE A 36 -17.12 0.07 -9.62
C PHE A 36 -17.16 -0.01 -11.15
N LYS A 37 -18.23 -0.58 -11.68
CA LYS A 37 -18.60 -0.41 -13.08
C LYS A 37 -19.21 0.99 -13.22
N ARG A 38 -20.38 1.13 -13.84
CA ARG A 38 -21.04 2.45 -13.97
C ARG A 38 -21.58 3.04 -12.66
N ASP A 39 -21.59 2.28 -11.59
CA ASP A 39 -22.02 2.75 -10.28
C ASP A 39 -20.80 3.23 -9.51
N LEU A 40 -20.67 4.54 -9.28
CA LEU A 40 -19.57 5.16 -8.52
C LEU A 40 -20.03 5.63 -7.13
N ARG A 41 -21.16 5.11 -6.63
CA ARG A 41 -21.73 5.54 -5.35
C ARG A 41 -21.04 4.83 -4.18
N LEU A 42 -20.74 5.62 -3.14
CA LEU A 42 -20.23 5.11 -1.87
C LEU A 42 -21.36 4.76 -0.88
N GLN A 43 -22.49 5.45 -0.98
CA GLN A 43 -23.67 5.19 -0.17
C GLN A 43 -24.55 4.15 -0.87
N ASP A 44 -25.21 3.31 -0.08
CA ASP A 44 -26.12 2.26 -0.57
C ASP A 44 -25.46 1.27 -1.55
N HIS A 45 -24.19 0.92 -1.29
CA HIS A 45 -23.42 0.03 -2.15
C HIS A 45 -23.10 -1.29 -1.43
N ALA A 46 -23.97 -2.30 -1.58
CA ALA A 46 -23.87 -3.58 -0.86
C ALA A 46 -22.50 -4.29 -0.98
N PRO A 47 -21.83 -4.32 -2.15
CA PRO A 47 -20.47 -4.90 -2.26
C PRO A 47 -19.43 -4.14 -1.45
N LEU A 48 -19.54 -2.81 -1.37
CA LEU A 48 -18.63 -1.98 -0.60
C LEU A 48 -18.86 -2.19 0.90
N LYS A 49 -20.12 -2.27 1.33
CA LYS A 49 -20.49 -2.61 2.71
C LYS A 49 -19.88 -3.94 3.14
N ALA A 50 -20.04 -4.99 2.33
CA ALA A 50 -19.49 -6.31 2.62
C ALA A 50 -17.95 -6.30 2.70
N ALA A 51 -17.28 -5.56 1.81
CA ALA A 51 -15.83 -5.43 1.85
C ALA A 51 -15.35 -4.74 3.14
N ILE A 52 -16.01 -3.65 3.55
CA ILE A 52 -15.70 -2.96 4.81
C ILE A 52 -15.94 -3.88 6.02
N GLU A 53 -17.06 -4.59 6.05
CA GLU A 53 -17.43 -5.50 7.14
C GLU A 53 -16.47 -6.69 7.29
N SER A 54 -15.74 -7.06 6.23
CA SER A 54 -14.71 -8.12 6.29
C SER A 54 -13.45 -7.72 7.07
N GLY A 55 -13.23 -6.43 7.33
CA GLY A 55 -12.04 -5.92 8.00
C GLY A 55 -10.73 -6.02 7.21
N LEU A 56 -10.77 -6.47 5.95
CA LEU A 56 -9.60 -6.54 5.07
C LEU A 56 -9.34 -5.19 4.39
N PRO A 57 -8.07 -4.86 4.08
CA PRO A 57 -7.76 -3.75 3.19
C PRO A 57 -8.56 -3.89 1.89
N THR A 58 -9.18 -2.79 1.46
CA THR A 58 -10.10 -2.79 0.32
C THR A 58 -9.59 -1.85 -0.76
N LEU A 59 -9.28 -2.41 -1.92
CA LEU A 59 -8.91 -1.68 -3.12
C LEU A 59 -10.17 -1.36 -3.94
N LEU A 60 -10.38 -0.08 -4.19
CA LEU A 60 -11.47 0.42 -5.02
C LEU A 60 -10.96 0.62 -6.45
N ILE A 61 -11.57 -0.06 -7.42
CA ILE A 61 -11.17 0.05 -8.83
C ILE A 61 -12.34 0.49 -9.70
N TYR A 62 -12.05 1.34 -10.67
CA TYR A 62 -12.92 1.67 -11.78
C TYR A 62 -12.07 1.57 -13.05
N ILE A 63 -12.58 0.86 -14.07
CA ILE A 63 -11.86 0.61 -15.32
C ILE A 63 -12.65 1.26 -16.45
N PHE A 64 -11.97 2.10 -17.24
CA PHE A 64 -12.54 2.62 -18.48
C PHE A 64 -12.54 1.50 -19.53
N GLU A 65 -13.72 0.96 -19.83
CA GLU A 65 -13.91 -0.05 -20.86
C GLU A 65 -14.17 0.60 -22.22
N PRO A 66 -13.31 0.43 -23.24
CA PRO A 66 -13.46 1.07 -24.55
C PRO A 66 -14.82 0.78 -25.21
N ILE A 67 -15.31 -0.45 -25.09
CA ILE A 67 -16.60 -0.88 -25.67
C ILE A 67 -17.81 -0.15 -25.05
N VAL A 68 -17.69 0.31 -23.80
CA VAL A 68 -18.74 1.09 -23.12
C VAL A 68 -18.67 2.55 -23.57
N GLN A 69 -17.46 3.07 -23.86
CA GLN A 69 -17.25 4.44 -24.35
C GLN A 69 -17.78 4.66 -25.77
N GLU A 70 -17.82 3.62 -26.59
CA GLU A 70 -18.34 3.67 -27.95
C GLU A 70 -19.87 3.57 -28.03
N SER A 71 -20.56 3.32 -26.91
CA SER A 71 -22.02 3.25 -26.88
C SER A 71 -22.68 4.63 -27.00
N ALA A 72 -23.80 4.73 -27.73
CA ALA A 72 -24.52 5.99 -27.95
C ALA A 72 -25.04 6.63 -26.65
N ASP A 73 -25.22 5.83 -25.61
CA ASP A 73 -25.70 6.27 -24.29
C ASP A 73 -24.55 6.59 -23.32
N TRP A 74 -23.31 6.65 -23.82
CA TRP A 74 -22.15 6.98 -22.99
C TRP A 74 -22.10 8.47 -22.69
N ASN A 75 -22.43 8.83 -21.45
CA ASN A 75 -22.23 10.17 -20.94
C ASN A 75 -21.44 10.13 -19.62
N ILE A 76 -20.30 10.83 -19.59
CA ILE A 76 -19.48 10.98 -18.36
C ILE A 76 -19.81 12.26 -17.59
N ARG A 77 -20.78 13.04 -18.07
CA ARG A 77 -21.12 14.38 -17.59
C ARG A 77 -22.59 14.50 -17.20
#